data_AF-A0A6B2FGM1-F1
#
_entry.id   AF-A0A6B2FGM1-F1
#
_cell.length_a   1.000
_cell.length_b   1.000
_cell.length_c   1.000
_cell.angle_alpha   90.00
_cell.angle_beta   90.00
_cell.angle_gamma   90.00
#
_symmetry.space_group_name_H-M   'P 1'
#
loop_
_entity.id
_entity.type
_entity.pdbx_description
1 polymer ?
#
loop_
_entity_poly.entity_id
_entity_poly.type
_entity_poly.pdbx_seq_one_letter_code
_entity_poly.pdbx_strand_id
1 'polypeptide(L)'
;MKYQCFLYDQNMFFSEGIKAVILEQFGKSGDISYASSDHFSELIDELNVKKNGSDERWVLCDLESFPHDRFSALSIVKECYQKQDQKLVMLLSENNIPLFFALYSLLPEANWLLKNESLYHFVSFFRDLREVEPKSRCFSHSLVNYTRMKWLSDNAECSISSNEWWLMEEIFKGKSLSQISNEVDVDIRKLSYHKRRLMRKLNVRNNIDLFNAFRCIVATPQLAG
;
A
#
# COMPACT_ATOMS: atom_id res chain seq x y z
N MET A 1 -4.12 8.76 27.18
CA MET A 1 -4.25 9.21 25.78
C MET A 1 -4.66 7.99 25.02
N LYS A 2 -5.88 8.00 24.48
CA LYS A 2 -6.52 6.81 23.93
C LYS A 2 -6.10 6.61 22.46
N TYR A 3 -5.71 5.39 22.12
CA TYR A 3 -5.36 4.99 20.77
C TYR A 3 -6.50 4.16 20.18
N GLN A 4 -6.96 4.53 19.00
CA GLN A 4 -7.92 3.75 18.23
C GLN A 4 -7.19 3.14 17.05
N CYS A 5 -7.17 1.82 16.98
CA CYS A 5 -6.50 1.08 15.91
C CYS A 5 -7.56 0.35 15.07
N PHE A 6 -7.65 0.70 13.80
CA PHE A 6 -8.48 -0.02 12.83
C PHE A 6 -7.59 -0.81 11.88
N LEU A 7 -7.86 -2.09 11.71
CA LEU A 7 -7.13 -2.96 10.79
C LEU A 7 -8.03 -3.38 9.62
N TYR A 8 -7.64 -3.00 8.42
CA TYR A 8 -8.21 -3.47 7.17
C TYR A 8 -7.33 -4.57 6.57
N ASP A 9 -7.74 -5.83 6.73
CA ASP A 9 -6.99 -7.00 6.24
C ASP A 9 -7.94 -8.21 6.10
N GLN A 10 -7.84 -8.93 4.98
CA GLN A 10 -8.52 -10.21 4.75
C GLN A 10 -7.89 -11.36 5.56
N ASN A 11 -6.63 -11.22 5.98
CA ASN A 11 -5.93 -12.18 6.80
C ASN A 11 -6.11 -11.87 8.29
N MET A 12 -7.10 -12.54 8.89
CA MET A 12 -7.39 -12.43 10.33
C MET A 12 -6.18 -12.79 11.21
N PHE A 13 -5.38 -13.80 10.85
CA PHE A 13 -4.23 -14.22 11.66
C PHE A 13 -3.13 -13.16 11.69
N PHE A 14 -2.87 -12.51 10.56
CA PHE A 14 -1.91 -11.41 10.50
C PHE A 14 -2.38 -10.24 11.36
N SER A 15 -3.66 -9.87 11.24
CA SER A 15 -4.29 -8.83 12.08
C SER A 15 -4.16 -9.12 13.57
N GLU A 16 -4.44 -10.34 14.02
CA GLU A 16 -4.26 -10.74 15.43
C GLU A 16 -2.79 -10.69 15.87
N GLY A 17 -1.85 -11.04 14.98
CA GLY A 17 -0.43 -10.87 15.22
C GLY A 17 -0.04 -9.41 15.48
N ILE A 18 -0.55 -8.48 14.66
CA ILE A 18 -0.33 -7.04 14.88
C ILE A 18 -0.92 -6.60 16.21
N LYS A 19 -2.17 -6.98 16.50
CA LYS A 19 -2.84 -6.64 17.76
C LYS A 19 -2.02 -7.11 18.96
N ALA A 20 -1.51 -8.34 18.92
CA ALA A 20 -0.68 -8.90 19.99
C ALA A 20 0.60 -8.08 20.21
N VAL A 21 1.31 -7.71 19.14
CA VAL A 21 2.54 -6.91 19.24
C VAL A 21 2.27 -5.51 19.80
N ILE A 22 1.21 -4.84 19.33
CA ILE A 22 0.85 -3.50 19.83
C ILE A 22 0.38 -3.61 21.30
N LEU A 23 -0.39 -4.64 21.66
CA LEU A 23 -0.83 -4.85 23.04
C LEU A 23 0.33 -5.15 23.99
N GLU A 24 1.30 -5.97 23.59
CA GLU A 24 2.47 -6.27 24.43
C GLU A 24 3.28 -5.00 24.73
N GLN A 25 3.48 -4.16 23.72
CA GLN A 25 4.32 -2.97 23.83
C GLN A 25 3.60 -1.77 24.45
N PHE A 26 2.29 -1.63 24.22
CA PHE A 26 1.54 -0.42 24.57
C PHE A 26 0.30 -0.69 25.46
N GLY A 27 -0.10 -1.95 25.62
CA GLY A 27 -1.33 -2.35 26.33
C GLY A 27 -1.29 -2.20 27.85
N LYS A 28 -0.12 -1.99 28.47
CA LYS A 28 -0.02 -1.62 29.90
C LYS A 28 -0.65 -0.24 30.20
N SER A 29 -1.02 0.52 29.17
CA SER A 29 -1.60 1.87 29.28
C SER A 29 -3.13 1.91 29.36
N GLY A 30 -3.84 0.76 29.24
CA GLY A 30 -5.31 0.67 29.38
C GLY A 30 -6.15 1.39 28.32
N ASP A 31 -5.51 2.03 27.34
CA ASP A 31 -6.10 3.09 26.52
C ASP A 31 -6.14 2.72 25.01
N ILE A 32 -6.10 1.44 24.62
CA ILE A 32 -6.10 1.04 23.19
C ILE A 32 -7.37 0.25 22.85
N SER A 33 -8.14 0.73 21.87
CA SER A 33 -9.27 0.02 21.29
C SER A 33 -8.95 -0.45 19.88
N TYR A 34 -9.37 -1.68 19.54
CA TYR A 34 -9.17 -2.27 18.22
C TYR A 34 -10.49 -2.53 17.52
N ALA A 35 -10.51 -2.27 16.23
CA ALA A 35 -11.51 -2.74 15.29
C ALA A 35 -10.79 -3.36 14.09
N SER A 36 -11.44 -4.30 13.40
CA SER A 36 -10.91 -4.89 12.18
C SER A 36 -12.04 -5.23 11.22
N SER A 37 -11.79 -5.06 9.93
CA SER A 37 -12.73 -5.36 8.86
C SER A 37 -11.99 -5.81 7.61
N ASP A 38 -12.63 -6.62 6.78
CA ASP A 38 -12.20 -6.93 5.42
C ASP A 38 -13.06 -6.23 4.35
N HIS A 39 -14.06 -5.44 4.78
CA HIS A 39 -15.00 -4.74 3.90
C HIS A 39 -14.49 -3.32 3.59
N PHE A 40 -14.32 -3.02 2.29
CA PHE A 40 -13.79 -1.73 1.85
C PHE A 40 -14.69 -0.54 2.26
N SER A 41 -16.02 -0.74 2.31
CA SER A 41 -16.95 0.29 2.78
C SER A 41 -16.68 0.70 4.23
N GLU A 42 -16.39 -0.26 5.10
CA GLU A 42 -16.11 0.01 6.52
C GLU A 42 -14.76 0.74 6.69
N LEU A 43 -13.76 0.45 5.85
CA LEU A 43 -12.53 1.24 5.80
C LEU A 43 -12.83 2.70 5.45
N ILE A 44 -13.67 2.95 4.44
CA ILE A 44 -14.03 4.32 4.04
C ILE A 44 -14.83 5.02 5.13
N ASP A 45 -15.75 4.33 5.78
CA ASP A 45 -16.51 4.87 6.90
C ASP A 45 -15.57 5.27 8.04
N GLU A 46 -14.64 4.39 8.44
CA GLU A 46 -13.66 4.66 9.50
C GLU A 46 -12.75 5.85 9.16
N LEU A 47 -12.24 5.92 7.91
CA LEU A 47 -11.41 7.03 7.45
C LEU A 47 -12.14 8.37 7.46
N ASN A 48 -13.48 8.37 7.34
CA ASN A 48 -14.32 9.57 7.35
C ASN A 48 -14.79 9.98 8.76
N VAL A 49 -14.62 9.14 9.78
CA VAL A 49 -15.03 9.48 11.15
C VAL A 49 -14.23 10.69 11.64
N LYS A 50 -14.94 11.80 11.92
CA LYS A 50 -14.32 13.01 12.46
C LYS A 50 -13.70 12.75 13.83
N LYS A 51 -12.50 13.27 14.05
CA LYS A 51 -11.81 13.22 15.34
C LYS A 51 -12.60 14.00 16.39
N ASN A 52 -13.14 13.27 17.38
CA ASN A 52 -13.76 13.86 18.55
C ASN A 52 -12.78 13.76 19.73
N GLY A 53 -11.97 14.80 19.95
CA GLY A 53 -11.06 14.88 21.11
C GLY A 53 -9.59 14.62 20.79
N SER A 54 -8.82 14.26 21.81
CA SER A 54 -7.35 14.08 21.77
C SER A 54 -6.89 12.66 21.39
N ASP A 55 -7.80 11.81 20.92
CA ASP A 55 -7.49 10.42 20.61
C ASP A 55 -6.60 10.32 19.36
N GLU A 56 -5.58 9.47 19.40
CA GLU A 56 -4.78 9.15 18.23
C GLU A 56 -5.40 7.96 17.50
N ARG A 57 -5.66 8.13 16.19
CA ARG A 57 -6.22 7.07 15.36
C ARG A 57 -5.17 6.55 14.38
N TRP A 58 -4.96 5.24 14.40
CA TRP A 58 -4.14 4.51 13.45
C TRP A 58 -5.04 3.63 12.59
N VAL A 59 -4.94 3.79 11.28
CA VAL A 59 -5.65 2.97 10.30
C VAL A 59 -4.61 2.18 9.54
N LEU A 60 -4.60 0.86 9.74
CA LEU A 60 -3.67 -0.06 9.10
C LEU A 60 -4.39 -0.71 7.94
N CYS A 61 -3.80 -0.68 6.75
CA CYS A 61 -4.43 -1.16 5.52
C CYS A 61 -3.50 -2.11 4.79
N ASP A 62 -3.92 -3.37 4.69
CA ASP A 62 -3.26 -4.35 3.84
C ASP A 62 -3.55 -4.08 2.37
N LEU A 63 -2.48 -3.84 1.59
CA LEU A 63 -2.62 -3.51 0.17
C LEU A 63 -3.28 -4.64 -0.64
N GLU A 64 -2.99 -5.89 -0.28
CA GLU A 64 -3.51 -7.07 -1.00
C GLU A 64 -5.02 -7.25 -0.76
N SER A 65 -5.53 -6.73 0.36
CA SER A 65 -6.94 -6.78 0.74
C SER A 65 -7.85 -5.79 -0.02
N PHE A 66 -7.28 -4.80 -0.71
CA PHE A 66 -8.06 -3.81 -1.47
C PHE A 66 -8.88 -4.45 -2.62
N PRO A 67 -10.01 -3.83 -3.00
CA PRO A 67 -10.82 -4.29 -4.12
C PRO A 67 -10.05 -4.24 -5.45
N HIS A 68 -10.61 -4.89 -6.48
CA HIS A 68 -9.93 -5.14 -7.76
C HIS A 68 -9.46 -3.85 -8.44
N ASP A 69 -10.28 -2.80 -8.42
CA ASP A 69 -9.94 -1.46 -8.92
C ASP A 69 -9.10 -0.69 -7.88
N ARG A 70 -7.90 -1.20 -7.58
CA ARG A 70 -7.06 -0.69 -6.49
C ARG A 70 -6.69 0.78 -6.65
N PHE A 71 -6.47 1.28 -7.86
CA PHE A 71 -6.15 2.70 -8.04
C PHE A 71 -7.31 3.59 -7.62
N SER A 72 -8.53 3.27 -8.07
CA SER A 72 -9.74 3.98 -7.67
C SER A 72 -9.91 3.93 -6.16
N ALA A 73 -9.72 2.74 -5.56
CA ALA A 73 -9.81 2.56 -4.12
C ALA A 73 -8.74 3.35 -3.35
N LEU A 74 -7.47 3.33 -3.78
CA LEU A 74 -6.38 4.10 -3.19
C LEU A 74 -6.59 5.61 -3.36
N SER A 75 -7.18 6.05 -4.48
CA SER A 75 -7.56 7.46 -4.70
C SER A 75 -8.65 7.90 -3.73
N ILE A 76 -9.67 7.06 -3.51
CA ILE A 76 -10.72 7.33 -2.50
C ILE A 76 -10.10 7.38 -1.11
N VAL A 77 -9.27 6.40 -0.74
CA VAL A 77 -8.56 6.40 0.54
C VAL A 77 -7.74 7.68 0.71
N LYS A 78 -7.01 8.11 -0.33
CA LYS A 78 -6.26 9.36 -0.33
C LYS A 78 -7.14 10.56 0.02
N GLU A 79 -8.25 10.71 -0.69
CA GLU A 79 -9.17 11.82 -0.48
C GLU A 79 -9.84 11.81 0.90
N CYS A 80 -10.06 10.62 1.47
CA CYS A 80 -10.61 10.47 2.82
C CYS A 80 -9.58 10.80 3.89
N TYR A 81 -8.38 10.20 3.84
CA TYR A 81 -7.42 10.32 4.94
C TYR A 81 -6.80 11.71 5.03
N GLN A 82 -6.62 12.43 3.91
CA GLN A 82 -6.06 13.79 3.89
C GLN A 82 -6.89 14.82 4.65
N LYS A 83 -8.18 14.52 4.91
CA LYS A 83 -9.12 15.43 5.58
C LYS A 83 -9.09 15.32 7.11
N GLN A 84 -8.41 14.32 7.67
CA GLN A 84 -8.48 13.99 9.10
C GLN A 84 -7.08 13.89 9.72
N ASP A 85 -7.00 14.19 11.02
CA ASP A 85 -5.77 14.09 11.82
C ASP A 85 -5.57 12.64 12.32
N GLN A 86 -5.21 11.75 11.40
CA GLN A 86 -5.04 10.31 11.63
C GLN A 86 -3.78 9.77 10.91
N LYS A 87 -3.22 8.69 11.44
CA LYS A 87 -2.05 8.02 10.85
C LYS A 87 -2.51 6.83 10.00
N LEU A 88 -2.36 6.94 8.68
CA LEU A 88 -2.54 5.82 7.76
C LEU A 88 -1.25 5.01 7.70
N VAL A 89 -1.33 3.69 7.86
CA VAL A 89 -0.23 2.74 7.73
C VAL A 89 -0.59 1.74 6.64
N MET A 90 0.15 1.76 5.53
CA MET A 90 0.02 0.77 4.46
C MET A 90 0.91 -0.43 4.76
N LEU A 91 0.31 -1.62 4.82
CA LEU A 91 1.00 -2.89 4.98
C LEU A 91 1.36 -3.42 3.59
N LEU A 92 2.65 -3.66 3.38
CA LEU A 92 3.22 -4.03 2.08
C LEU A 92 3.88 -5.41 2.17
N SER A 93 3.54 -6.33 1.28
CA SER A 93 4.25 -7.60 1.15
C SER A 93 5.56 -7.43 0.37
N GLU A 94 6.49 -8.37 0.55
CA GLU A 94 7.80 -8.35 -0.11
C GLU A 94 7.69 -8.27 -1.63
N ASN A 95 6.71 -9.00 -2.19
CA ASN A 95 6.44 -9.03 -3.63
C ASN A 95 6.04 -7.66 -4.18
N ASN A 96 5.53 -6.77 -3.33
CA ASN A 96 5.06 -5.45 -3.72
C ASN A 96 6.09 -4.33 -3.47
N ILE A 97 7.27 -4.65 -2.93
CA ILE A 97 8.39 -3.69 -2.74
C ILE A 97 8.77 -2.95 -4.04
N PRO A 98 8.88 -3.61 -5.21
CA PRO A 98 9.25 -2.91 -6.46
C PRO A 98 8.31 -1.76 -6.85
N LEU A 99 7.10 -1.76 -6.33
CA LEU A 99 6.05 -0.78 -6.66
C LEU A 99 5.97 0.34 -5.63
N PHE A 100 6.74 0.22 -4.54
CA PHE A 100 6.68 1.13 -3.41
C PHE A 100 6.72 2.60 -3.85
N PHE A 101 7.61 2.99 -4.76
CA PHE A 101 7.70 4.39 -5.21
C PHE A 101 6.45 4.89 -5.94
N ALA A 102 5.75 4.02 -6.65
CA ALA A 102 4.48 4.35 -7.29
C ALA A 102 3.37 4.55 -6.25
N LEU A 103 3.26 3.59 -5.33
CA LEU A 103 2.28 3.63 -4.25
C LEU A 103 2.53 4.83 -3.32
N TYR A 104 3.79 5.11 -3.02
CA TYR A 104 4.24 6.29 -2.29
C TYR A 104 3.87 7.59 -3.01
N SER A 105 3.96 7.64 -4.34
CA SER A 105 3.54 8.83 -5.10
C SER A 105 2.04 9.08 -5.00
N LEU A 106 1.23 8.03 -4.80
CA LEU A 106 -0.21 8.14 -4.61
C LEU A 106 -0.57 8.55 -3.18
N LEU A 107 0.06 7.91 -2.19
CA LEU A 107 -0.16 8.12 -0.76
C LEU A 107 1.13 8.66 -0.09
N PRO A 108 1.56 9.88 -0.40
CA PRO A 108 2.87 10.40 0.02
C PRO A 108 2.98 10.64 1.52
N GLU A 109 1.85 10.78 2.22
CA GLU A 109 1.76 11.03 3.66
C GLU A 109 1.45 9.75 4.45
N ALA A 110 1.26 8.61 3.77
CA ALA A 110 1.09 7.34 4.45
C ALA A 110 2.41 6.87 5.07
N ASN A 111 2.28 6.14 6.17
CA ASN A 111 3.34 5.35 6.78
C ASN A 111 3.37 3.98 6.11
N TRP A 112 4.53 3.33 6.03
CA TRP A 112 4.69 2.09 5.27
C TRP A 112 5.41 1.02 6.07
N LEU A 113 4.75 -0.12 6.24
CA LEU A 113 5.26 -1.25 7.00
C LEU A 113 5.34 -2.50 6.13
N LEU A 114 6.53 -3.11 6.04
CA LEU A 114 6.68 -4.40 5.39
C LEU A 114 6.19 -5.53 6.30
N LYS A 115 5.37 -6.44 5.75
CA LYS A 115 4.76 -7.55 6.49
C LYS A 115 5.78 -8.61 6.94
N ASN A 116 6.93 -8.69 6.28
CA ASN A 116 7.99 -9.67 6.55
C ASN A 116 9.13 -9.11 7.44
N GLU A 117 8.92 -7.97 8.11
CA GLU A 117 9.91 -7.43 9.04
C GLU A 117 10.18 -8.40 10.20
N SER A 118 11.39 -8.33 10.73
CA SER A 118 11.69 -8.99 12.01
C SER A 118 10.82 -8.38 13.12
N LEU A 119 10.50 -9.17 14.15
CA LEU A 119 9.71 -8.69 15.30
C LEU A 119 10.34 -7.44 15.94
N TYR A 120 11.68 -7.39 16.01
CA TYR A 120 12.43 -6.24 16.51
C TYR A 120 12.14 -4.96 15.69
N HIS A 121 12.21 -5.04 14.36
CA HIS A 121 11.91 -3.89 13.49
C HIS A 121 10.42 -3.54 13.46
N PHE A 122 9.55 -4.53 13.59
CA PHE A 122 8.10 -4.34 13.69
C PHE A 122 7.75 -3.52 14.94
N VAL A 123 8.32 -3.89 16.10
CA VAL A 123 8.17 -3.13 17.37
C VAL A 123 8.75 -1.73 17.25
N SER A 124 9.94 -1.60 16.66
CA SER A 124 10.58 -0.28 16.44
C SER A 124 9.67 0.63 15.61
N PHE A 125 9.07 0.12 14.54
CA PHE A 125 8.17 0.88 13.68
C PHE A 125 6.99 1.47 14.46
N PHE A 126 6.30 0.68 15.30
CA PHE A 126 5.16 1.20 16.07
C PHE A 126 5.57 2.17 17.18
N ARG A 127 6.80 2.03 17.71
CA ARG A 127 7.34 3.02 18.66
C ARG A 127 7.57 4.36 17.96
N ASP A 128 8.22 4.33 16.80
CA ASP A 128 8.45 5.52 15.99
C ASP A 128 7.12 6.13 15.55
N LEU A 129 6.18 5.30 15.06
CA LEU A 129 4.84 5.74 14.66
C LEU A 129 4.11 6.50 15.77
N ARG A 130 4.29 6.11 17.03
CA ARG A 130 3.69 6.76 18.19
C ARG A 130 4.31 8.13 18.49
N GLU A 131 5.62 8.26 18.37
CA GLU A 131 6.35 9.50 18.69
C GLU A 131 6.23 10.55 17.58
N VAL A 132 6.00 10.09 16.34
CA VAL A 132 5.94 10.93 15.16
C VAL A 132 4.61 11.68 15.08
N GLU A 133 4.64 12.97 14.70
CA GLU A 133 3.43 13.76 14.48
C GLU A 133 2.54 13.15 13.38
N PRO A 134 1.20 13.33 13.39
CA PRO A 134 0.27 12.72 12.43
C PRO A 134 0.58 12.92 10.93
N LYS A 135 1.38 13.94 10.57
CA LYS A 135 1.78 14.23 9.18
C LYS A 135 3.22 13.83 8.84
N SER A 136 3.94 13.28 9.78
CA SER A 136 5.29 12.79 9.55
C SER A 136 5.24 11.30 9.20
N ARG A 137 6.30 10.83 8.53
CA ARG A 137 6.33 9.58 7.78
C ARG A 137 7.23 8.57 8.49
N CYS A 138 6.66 7.43 8.82
CA CYS A 138 7.37 6.28 9.33
C CYS A 138 7.47 5.21 8.24
N PHE A 139 8.67 4.64 8.08
CA PHE A 139 8.95 3.55 7.14
C PHE A 139 9.60 2.42 7.90
N SER A 140 9.24 1.18 7.58
CA SER A 140 9.91 0.03 8.17
C SER A 140 11.37 -0.05 7.75
N HIS A 141 12.19 -0.67 8.60
CA HIS A 141 13.64 -0.72 8.44
C HIS A 141 14.09 -1.28 7.08
N SER A 142 13.51 -2.40 6.66
CA SER A 142 13.86 -3.06 5.40
C SER A 142 13.47 -2.21 4.19
N LEU A 143 12.39 -1.42 4.29
CA LEU A 143 11.97 -0.49 3.26
C LEU A 143 12.90 0.73 3.16
N VAL A 144 13.39 1.24 4.31
CA VAL A 144 14.44 2.27 4.34
C VAL A 144 15.71 1.76 3.69
N ASN A 145 16.12 0.52 3.96
CA ASN A 145 17.30 -0.06 3.31
C ASN A 145 17.08 -0.24 1.81
N TYR A 146 15.92 -0.73 1.39
CA TYR A 146 15.56 -0.84 -0.02
C TYR A 146 15.66 0.50 -0.75
N THR A 147 15.05 1.55 -0.18
CA THR A 147 15.10 2.89 -0.77
C THR A 147 16.55 3.40 -0.82
N ARG A 148 17.32 3.33 0.26
CA ARG A 148 18.74 3.73 0.24
C ARG A 148 19.54 3.02 -0.86
N MET A 149 19.38 1.72 -1.02
CA MET A 149 20.05 0.95 -2.07
C MET A 149 19.61 1.39 -3.48
N LYS A 150 18.31 1.68 -3.67
CA LYS A 150 17.79 2.22 -4.93
C LYS A 150 18.31 3.61 -5.25
N TRP A 151 18.39 4.50 -4.26
CA TRP A 151 18.96 5.84 -4.42
C TRP A 151 20.45 5.80 -4.75
N LEU A 152 21.22 4.92 -4.10
CA LEU A 152 22.64 4.69 -4.42
C LEU A 152 22.85 4.10 -5.83
N SER A 153 21.83 3.47 -6.41
CA SER A 153 21.89 2.89 -7.76
C SER A 153 21.58 3.86 -8.91
N ASP A 154 21.43 5.16 -8.63
CA ASP A 154 21.24 6.27 -9.61
C ASP A 154 20.06 6.11 -10.59
N ASN A 155 19.02 5.38 -10.21
CA ASN A 155 17.83 5.19 -11.03
C ASN A 155 16.73 6.20 -10.68
N ALA A 156 16.89 7.46 -11.08
CA ALA A 156 15.93 8.55 -10.82
C ALA A 156 14.55 8.39 -11.50
N GLU A 157 14.34 7.35 -12.32
CA GLU A 157 13.03 7.04 -12.93
C GLU A 157 12.12 6.13 -12.06
N CYS A 158 12.31 5.99 -10.75
CA CYS A 158 11.64 4.94 -9.97
C CYS A 158 10.12 5.07 -9.76
N SER A 159 9.48 6.22 -10.01
CA SER A 159 8.03 6.37 -9.80
C SER A 159 7.22 5.91 -11.01
N ILE A 160 6.26 5.00 -10.81
CA ILE A 160 5.28 4.65 -11.85
C ILE A 160 4.20 5.73 -11.87
N SER A 161 3.97 6.33 -13.03
CA SER A 161 2.92 7.33 -13.24
C SER A 161 1.53 6.68 -13.28
N SER A 162 0.49 7.46 -13.00
CA SER A 162 -0.90 7.00 -13.08
C SER A 162 -1.23 6.38 -14.45
N ASN A 163 -0.71 6.93 -15.55
CA ASN A 163 -0.91 6.38 -16.90
C ASN A 163 -0.19 5.04 -17.12
N GLU A 164 1.01 4.86 -16.55
CA GLU A 164 1.73 3.60 -16.64
C GLU A 164 1.05 2.52 -15.79
N TRP A 165 0.42 2.88 -14.67
CA TRP A 165 -0.34 1.96 -13.83
C TRP A 165 -1.70 1.59 -14.46
N TRP A 166 -2.44 2.57 -14.98
CA TRP A 166 -3.69 2.34 -15.71
C TRP A 166 -3.49 1.43 -16.92
N LEU A 167 -2.45 1.71 -17.73
CA LEU A 167 -2.10 0.88 -18.88
C LEU A 167 -1.88 -0.58 -18.46
N MET A 168 -1.34 -0.80 -17.26
CA MET A 168 -1.16 -2.15 -16.74
C MET A 168 -2.45 -2.82 -16.38
N GLU A 169 -3.35 -2.15 -15.65
CA GLU A 169 -4.64 -2.72 -15.29
C GLU A 169 -5.41 -3.19 -16.53
N GLU A 170 -5.38 -2.40 -17.61
CA GLU A 170 -6.01 -2.78 -18.88
C GLU A 170 -5.35 -4.01 -19.53
N ILE A 171 -4.01 -4.10 -19.50
CA ILE A 171 -3.28 -5.31 -19.94
C ILE A 171 -3.68 -6.53 -19.11
N PHE A 172 -3.90 -6.36 -17.81
CA PHE A 172 -4.32 -7.43 -16.89
C PHE A 172 -5.75 -7.89 -17.07
N LYS A 173 -6.64 -7.02 -17.55
CA LYS A 173 -7.99 -7.39 -18.01
C LYS A 173 -7.95 -8.26 -19.28
N GLY A 174 -6.76 -8.68 -19.73
CA GLY A 174 -6.56 -9.50 -20.93
C GLY A 174 -6.54 -8.68 -22.22
N LYS A 175 -6.54 -7.35 -22.13
CA LYS A 175 -6.53 -6.50 -23.32
C LYS A 175 -5.12 -6.41 -23.90
N SER A 176 -5.01 -6.65 -25.20
CA SER A 176 -3.82 -6.32 -25.97
C SER A 176 -3.63 -4.80 -26.08
N LEU A 177 -2.40 -4.35 -26.29
CA LEU A 177 -2.12 -2.93 -26.52
C LEU A 177 -2.93 -2.35 -27.70
N SER A 178 -3.24 -3.16 -28.71
CA SER A 178 -4.10 -2.78 -29.83
C SER A 178 -5.56 -2.59 -29.42
N GLN A 179 -6.10 -3.45 -28.54
CA GLN A 179 -7.46 -3.26 -28.03
C GLN A 179 -7.55 -1.98 -27.19
N ILE A 180 -6.59 -1.75 -26.30
CA ILE A 180 -6.52 -0.53 -25.48
C ILE A 180 -6.38 0.72 -26.37
N SER A 181 -5.51 0.65 -27.38
CA SER A 181 -5.29 1.73 -28.34
C SER A 181 -6.60 2.13 -29.03
N ASN A 182 -7.38 1.14 -29.46
CA ASN A 182 -8.66 1.37 -30.16
C ASN A 182 -9.77 1.87 -29.22
N GLU A 183 -9.83 1.39 -27.98
CA GLU A 183 -10.88 1.77 -27.04
C GLU A 183 -10.73 3.21 -26.52
N VAL A 184 -9.49 3.67 -26.37
CA VAL A 184 -9.16 4.93 -25.69
C VAL A 184 -8.59 5.97 -26.66
N ASP A 185 -8.55 5.64 -27.95
CA ASP A 185 -8.05 6.48 -29.04
C ASP A 185 -6.62 7.03 -28.77
N VAL A 186 -5.72 6.13 -28.37
CA VAL A 186 -4.31 6.45 -28.09
C VAL A 186 -3.39 5.64 -28.99
N ASP A 187 -2.37 6.27 -29.58
CA ASP A 187 -1.37 5.59 -30.41
C ASP A 187 -0.71 4.40 -29.67
N ILE A 188 -0.78 3.22 -30.29
CA ILE A 188 -0.16 1.97 -29.82
C ILE A 188 1.35 2.12 -29.54
N ARG A 189 2.06 3.00 -30.25
CA ARG A 189 3.48 3.29 -30.01
C ARG A 189 3.70 3.98 -28.67
N LYS A 190 2.79 4.89 -28.30
CA LYS A 190 2.80 5.57 -27.01
C LYS A 190 2.53 4.58 -25.87
N LEU A 191 1.55 3.70 -26.04
CA LEU A 191 1.29 2.61 -25.07
C LEU A 191 2.49 1.67 -24.94
N SER A 192 3.12 1.28 -26.06
CA SER A 192 4.32 0.45 -26.06
C SER A 192 5.50 1.11 -25.35
N TYR A 193 5.66 2.43 -25.50
CA TYR A 193 6.66 3.21 -24.79
C TYR A 193 6.41 3.19 -23.28
N HIS A 194 5.18 3.44 -22.84
CA HIS A 194 4.80 3.40 -21.41
C HIS A 194 5.03 2.01 -20.81
N LYS A 195 4.63 0.94 -21.50
CA LYS A 195 4.91 -0.44 -21.08
C LYS A 195 6.41 -0.72 -20.93
N ARG A 196 7.23 -0.29 -21.89
CA ARG A 196 8.70 -0.50 -21.83
C ARG A 196 9.34 0.31 -20.71
N ARG A 197 8.87 1.53 -20.49
CA ARG A 197 9.35 2.39 -19.39
C ARG A 197 9.02 1.75 -18.05
N LEU A 198 7.79 1.27 -17.89
CA LEU A 198 7.37 0.54 -16.72
C LEU A 198 8.21 -0.72 -16.44
N MET A 199 8.46 -1.54 -17.47
CA MET A 199 9.30 -2.73 -17.34
C MET A 199 10.70 -2.39 -16.81
N ARG A 200 11.29 -1.27 -17.29
CA ARG A 200 12.56 -0.75 -16.76
C ARG A 200 12.45 -0.34 -15.29
N LYS A 201 11.40 0.39 -14.91
CA LYS A 201 11.17 0.84 -13.52
C LYS A 201 11.10 -0.32 -12.53
N LEU A 202 10.42 -1.40 -12.94
CA LEU A 202 10.24 -2.61 -12.15
C LEU A 202 11.40 -3.59 -12.26
N ASN A 203 12.43 -3.28 -13.05
CA ASN A 203 13.55 -4.17 -13.33
C ASN A 203 13.11 -5.56 -13.86
N VAL A 204 12.06 -5.59 -14.68
CA VAL A 204 11.55 -6.81 -15.33
C VAL A 204 11.89 -6.80 -16.82
N ARG A 205 12.23 -7.97 -17.37
CA ARG A 205 12.80 -8.05 -18.73
C ARG A 205 11.85 -8.61 -19.76
N ASN A 206 10.80 -9.31 -19.34
CA ASN A 206 9.82 -9.93 -20.23
C ASN A 206 8.40 -9.72 -19.70
N ASN A 207 7.41 -10.04 -20.56
CA ASN A 207 6.01 -9.91 -20.19
C ASN A 207 5.63 -10.82 -19.03
N ILE A 208 6.25 -12.00 -18.89
CA ILE A 208 5.93 -12.96 -17.81
C ILE A 208 6.35 -12.38 -16.46
N ASP A 209 7.55 -11.83 -16.35
CA ASP A 209 8.06 -11.16 -15.15
C ASP A 209 7.23 -9.92 -14.82
N LEU A 210 6.83 -9.17 -15.85
CA LEU A 210 5.89 -8.06 -15.70
C LEU A 210 4.54 -8.58 -15.18
N PHE A 211 4.02 -9.68 -15.73
CA PHE A 211 2.79 -10.31 -15.25
C PHE A 211 2.93 -10.82 -13.81
N ASN A 212 4.08 -11.35 -13.43
CA ASN A 212 4.35 -11.90 -12.10
C ASN A 212 4.51 -10.80 -11.04
N ALA A 213 5.30 -9.76 -11.32
CA ALA A 213 5.51 -8.61 -10.43
C ALA A 213 4.19 -7.93 -10.07
N PHE A 214 3.23 -7.93 -11.00
CA PHE A 214 1.91 -7.37 -10.79
C PHE A 214 0.85 -8.40 -10.39
N ARG A 215 1.04 -9.71 -10.62
CA ARG A 215 0.15 -10.74 -10.11
C ARG A 215 0.09 -10.71 -8.58
N CYS A 216 1.17 -10.39 -7.90
CA CYS A 216 1.16 -10.22 -6.44
C CYS A 216 0.39 -8.98 -5.99
N ILE A 217 0.15 -8.05 -6.92
CA ILE A 217 -0.76 -6.93 -6.71
C ILE A 217 -2.17 -7.37 -7.05
N VAL A 218 -2.41 -8.02 -8.20
CA VAL A 218 -3.75 -8.19 -8.82
C VAL A 218 -4.42 -9.53 -8.53
N ALA A 219 -3.68 -10.62 -8.29
CA ALA A 219 -4.24 -11.95 -8.17
C ALA A 219 -4.50 -12.38 -6.72
N THR A 220 -5.76 -12.69 -6.44
CA THR A 220 -6.25 -13.65 -5.45
C THR A 220 -5.66 -15.04 -5.74
N PRO A 221 -5.58 -15.96 -4.75
CA PRO A 221 -5.41 -17.38 -5.04
C PRO A 221 -6.60 -17.82 -5.91
N GLN A 222 -6.34 -18.30 -7.13
CA GLN A 222 -7.32 -19.17 -7.76
C GLN A 222 -7.36 -20.44 -6.90
N LEU A 223 -8.47 -20.63 -6.19
CA LEU A 223 -8.80 -21.90 -5.58
C LEU A 223 -8.64 -22.98 -6.66
N ALA A 224 -7.82 -23.97 -6.34
CA ALA A 224 -7.68 -25.18 -7.12
C ALA A 224 -9.07 -25.76 -7.41
N GLY A 225 -9.33 -26.02 -8.69
CA GLY A 225 -10.37 -26.96 -9.09
C GLY A 225 -9.90 -28.39 -8.88
#